data_AF-A0A511R284-F1
#
_entry.id   AF-A0A511R284-F1
#
_cell.length_a   1.000
_cell.length_b   1.000
_cell.length_c   1.000
_cell.angle_alpha   90.00
_cell.angle_beta   90.00
_cell.angle_gamma   90.00
#
_symmetry.space_group_name_H-M   'P 1'
#
loop_
_entity.id
_entity.type
_entity.pdbx_description
1 polymer ?
#
loop_
_entity_poly.entity_id
_entity_poly.type
_entity_poly.pdbx_seq_one_letter_code
_entity_poly.pdbx_strand_id
1 'polypeptide(L)'
;MVIPTLGPFHILHPRYNGVTVAELVRAHQPEKIFLASYGPEELAAQRWRDQNEISFFHVLPWAESAGLEVEPLDAQSGLKAEAELFREALRQYPKGQQLLSKVEALEQGLHWVVSTPRTPEDFAQEPVLQALRGYHQGHVQAFGEGPATGFRRQRMAEVAERLRGFGGCAVVLVDVLEYPLLLEYLPQEQRRLPGAHTPTEPERQRSVLDRAWQLSDADDWAVLLQQLRDVEGPEALYCAAQIYLAAGQLEDAFELLEELVHTDFQHPAYLPGYTLARYGQLADVMGQRDKALRAYRAVLGLSWVPGEAREIAQAGQRTPFRLERA
;
A
#
# COMPACT_ATOMS: atom_id res chain seq x y z
N MET A 1 9.77 -8.61 -16.83
CA MET A 1 9.38 -7.18 -16.69
C MET A 1 9.65 -6.70 -15.27
N VAL A 2 10.12 -5.47 -15.06
CA VAL A 2 10.34 -4.88 -13.73
C VAL A 2 9.26 -3.83 -13.48
N ILE A 3 8.49 -3.95 -12.41
CA ILE A 3 7.38 -3.04 -12.06
C ILE A 3 7.66 -2.41 -10.68
N PRO A 4 7.68 -1.07 -10.55
CA PRO A 4 7.81 -0.43 -9.25
C PRO A 4 6.50 -0.48 -8.45
N THR A 5 6.50 -1.03 -7.24
CA THR A 5 5.38 -0.88 -6.29
C THR A 5 5.51 0.41 -5.51
N LEU A 6 4.37 1.02 -5.18
CA LEU A 6 4.29 2.32 -4.53
C LEU A 6 3.86 2.21 -3.06
N GLY A 7 3.76 0.98 -2.52
CA GLY A 7 3.29 0.73 -1.17
C GLY A 7 1.90 1.36 -0.94
N PRO A 8 1.72 2.16 0.13
CA PRO A 8 0.45 2.83 0.42
C PRO A 8 0.10 3.91 -0.61
N PHE A 9 1.05 4.41 -1.39
CA PHE A 9 0.82 5.52 -2.31
C PHE A 9 0.06 5.11 -3.58
N HIS A 10 -0.10 3.81 -3.87
CA HIS A 10 -0.91 3.34 -4.99
C HIS A 10 -2.32 3.96 -5.02
N ILE A 11 -2.89 4.22 -3.84
CA ILE A 11 -4.21 4.84 -3.70
C ILE A 11 -4.27 6.23 -4.34
N LEU A 12 -3.15 6.96 -4.43
CA LEU A 12 -3.07 8.32 -4.96
C LEU A 12 -2.96 8.38 -6.50
N HIS A 13 -2.87 7.23 -7.17
CA HIS A 13 -2.65 7.16 -8.61
C HIS A 13 -3.81 6.45 -9.31
N PRO A 14 -4.84 7.19 -9.79
CA PRO A 14 -6.01 6.62 -10.47
C PRO A 14 -5.73 5.83 -11.75
N ARG A 15 -4.49 5.88 -12.26
CA ARG A 15 -4.05 5.12 -13.43
C ARG A 15 -2.89 4.17 -13.13
N TYR A 16 -2.52 4.04 -11.85
CA TYR A 16 -1.51 3.10 -11.39
C TYR A 16 -1.77 2.61 -9.96
N ASN A 17 -2.98 2.06 -9.76
CA ASN A 17 -3.41 1.54 -8.47
C ASN A 17 -2.95 0.08 -8.25
N GLY A 18 -3.32 -0.50 -7.11
CA GLY A 18 -2.94 -1.87 -6.77
C GLY A 18 -3.44 -2.93 -7.77
N VAL A 19 -4.61 -2.70 -8.39
CA VAL A 19 -5.16 -3.60 -9.43
C VAL A 19 -4.41 -3.43 -10.75
N THR A 20 -3.96 -2.22 -11.10
CA THR A 20 -3.11 -2.01 -12.29
C THR A 20 -1.84 -2.87 -12.23
N VAL A 21 -1.21 -3.01 -11.06
CA VAL A 21 -0.04 -3.90 -10.91
C VAL A 21 -0.43 -5.34 -11.22
N ALA A 22 -1.55 -5.83 -10.70
CA ALA A 22 -2.04 -7.19 -10.97
C ALA A 22 -2.37 -7.41 -12.47
N GLU A 23 -3.00 -6.44 -13.14
CA GLU A 23 -3.29 -6.51 -14.58
C GLU A 23 -2.01 -6.53 -15.42
N LEU A 24 -1.01 -5.71 -15.08
CA LEU A 24 0.30 -5.71 -15.75
C LEU A 24 1.01 -7.06 -15.59
N VAL A 25 0.97 -7.63 -14.39
CA VAL A 25 1.56 -8.95 -14.13
C VAL A 25 0.84 -10.01 -14.96
N ARG A 26 -0.50 -10.04 -14.94
CA ARG A 26 -1.32 -11.00 -15.70
C ARG A 26 -1.09 -10.90 -17.20
N ALA A 27 -1.05 -9.68 -17.73
CA ALA A 27 -0.82 -9.44 -19.15
C ALA A 27 0.57 -9.89 -19.61
N HIS A 28 1.56 -9.93 -18.71
CA HIS A 28 2.91 -10.40 -19.03
C HIS A 28 3.05 -11.92 -19.04
N GLN A 29 2.09 -12.64 -18.45
CA GLN A 29 2.11 -14.11 -18.35
C GLN A 29 3.46 -14.66 -17.84
N PRO A 30 3.93 -14.23 -16.66
CA PRO A 30 5.19 -14.73 -16.11
C PRO A 30 5.08 -16.20 -15.71
N GLU A 31 6.21 -16.89 -15.72
CA GLU A 31 6.39 -18.18 -15.05
C GLU A 31 6.59 -18.00 -13.54
N LYS A 32 7.14 -16.84 -13.14
CA LYS A 32 7.51 -16.54 -11.76
C LYS A 32 7.39 -15.05 -11.44
N ILE A 33 6.98 -14.75 -10.20
CA ILE A 33 6.98 -13.39 -9.66
C ILE A 33 8.10 -13.29 -8.62
N PHE A 34 8.98 -12.32 -8.79
CA PHE A 34 10.02 -12.00 -7.83
C PHE A 34 9.66 -10.75 -7.04
N LEU A 35 9.83 -10.80 -5.73
CA LEU A 35 9.73 -9.62 -4.85
C LEU A 35 11.15 -9.16 -4.53
N ALA A 36 11.65 -8.18 -5.29
CA ALA A 36 13.01 -7.68 -5.18
C ALA A 36 13.29 -7.01 -3.83
N SER A 37 12.25 -6.50 -3.20
CA SER A 37 12.30 -5.64 -2.02
C SER A 37 11.92 -6.36 -0.72
N TYR A 38 11.68 -7.66 -0.79
CA TYR A 38 11.22 -8.48 0.34
C TYR A 38 12.12 -9.68 0.55
N GLY A 39 12.32 -10.03 1.82
CA GLY A 39 13.02 -11.24 2.24
C GLY A 39 12.10 -12.42 2.54
N PRO A 40 12.61 -13.67 2.59
CA PRO A 40 11.82 -14.86 2.91
C PRO A 40 11.06 -14.78 4.23
N GLU A 41 11.72 -14.31 5.29
CA GLU A 41 11.11 -14.17 6.62
C GLU A 41 10.02 -13.09 6.63
N GLU A 42 10.24 -12.00 5.91
CA GLU A 42 9.29 -10.88 5.82
C GLU A 42 8.02 -11.26 5.07
N LEU A 43 8.17 -11.99 3.95
CA LEU A 43 7.05 -12.52 3.19
C LEU A 43 6.27 -13.58 3.98
N ALA A 44 6.99 -14.52 4.63
CA ALA A 44 6.38 -15.56 5.46
C ALA A 44 5.60 -14.98 6.65
N ALA A 45 6.13 -13.92 7.27
CA ALA A 45 5.45 -13.17 8.33
C ALA A 45 4.37 -12.21 7.80
N GLN A 46 4.20 -12.11 6.47
CA GLN A 46 3.22 -11.25 5.81
C GLN A 46 3.30 -9.78 6.22
N ARG A 47 4.51 -9.28 6.50
CA ARG A 47 4.73 -7.89 6.99
C ARG A 47 4.28 -6.82 6.00
N TRP A 48 4.21 -7.16 4.71
CA TRP A 48 3.67 -6.30 3.66
C TRP A 48 2.25 -5.80 3.96
N ARG A 49 1.46 -6.56 4.74
CA ARG A 49 0.12 -6.15 5.17
C ARG A 49 0.16 -4.95 6.11
N ASP A 50 1.10 -4.96 7.07
CA ASP A 50 1.27 -3.88 8.05
C ASP A 50 2.03 -2.69 7.45
N GLN A 51 2.85 -2.92 6.43
CA GLN A 51 3.47 -1.87 5.61
C GLN A 51 2.50 -1.22 4.61
N ASN A 52 1.27 -1.75 4.53
CA ASN A 52 0.24 -1.31 3.61
C ASN A 52 0.69 -1.33 2.13
N GLU A 53 1.34 -2.43 1.71
CA GLU A 53 1.64 -2.66 0.30
C GLU A 53 0.35 -3.02 -0.45
N ILE A 54 -0.35 -1.98 -0.91
CA ILE A 54 -1.69 -2.08 -1.50
C ILE A 54 -1.71 -3.05 -2.68
N SER A 55 -0.65 -3.04 -3.50
CA SER A 55 -0.58 -3.92 -4.68
C SER A 55 -0.59 -5.41 -4.30
N PHE A 56 -0.05 -5.79 -3.14
CA PHE A 56 0.05 -7.18 -2.73
C PHE A 56 -1.28 -7.77 -2.26
N PHE A 57 -2.23 -6.93 -1.81
CA PHE A 57 -3.60 -7.39 -1.56
C PHE A 57 -4.33 -7.87 -2.83
N HIS A 58 -3.81 -7.51 -4.02
CA HIS A 58 -4.38 -7.92 -5.31
C HIS A 58 -3.50 -8.96 -6.02
N VAL A 59 -2.18 -8.72 -6.07
CA VAL A 59 -1.25 -9.59 -6.80
C VAL A 59 -1.11 -10.95 -6.13
N LEU A 60 -0.93 -11.02 -4.81
CA LEU A 60 -0.61 -12.28 -4.13
C LEU A 60 -1.78 -13.28 -4.16
N PRO A 61 -3.03 -12.89 -3.83
CA PRO A 61 -4.17 -13.80 -3.95
C PRO A 61 -4.39 -14.28 -5.40
N TRP A 62 -4.18 -13.39 -6.38
CA TRP A 62 -4.25 -13.80 -7.79
C TRP A 62 -3.16 -14.82 -8.13
N ALA A 63 -1.91 -14.57 -7.76
CA ALA A 63 -0.79 -15.47 -8.01
C ALA A 63 -1.02 -16.85 -7.37
N GLU A 64 -1.50 -16.88 -6.13
CA GLU A 64 -1.88 -18.12 -5.42
C GLU A 64 -2.96 -18.88 -6.19
N SER A 65 -4.04 -18.20 -6.60
CA SER A 65 -5.13 -18.84 -7.37
C SER A 65 -4.68 -19.35 -8.75
N ALA A 66 -3.68 -18.69 -9.34
CA ALA A 66 -3.09 -19.07 -10.63
C ALA A 66 -2.01 -20.16 -10.49
N GLY A 67 -1.65 -20.57 -9.27
CA GLY A 67 -0.55 -21.50 -9.03
C GLY A 67 0.83 -20.95 -9.41
N LEU A 68 0.98 -19.61 -9.44
CA LEU A 68 2.22 -18.94 -9.78
C LEU A 68 3.13 -18.83 -8.54
N GLU A 69 4.40 -19.19 -8.73
CA GLU A 69 5.38 -19.07 -7.66
C GLU A 69 5.75 -17.60 -7.42
N VAL A 70 5.74 -17.19 -6.14
CA VAL A 70 6.19 -15.87 -5.69
C VAL A 70 7.44 -16.06 -4.83
N GLU A 71 8.59 -15.55 -5.29
CA GLU A 71 9.87 -15.69 -4.61
C GLU A 71 10.41 -14.33 -4.10
N PRO A 72 10.67 -14.18 -2.79
CA PRO A 72 11.37 -13.04 -2.24
C PRO A 72 12.88 -13.14 -2.48
N LEU A 73 13.51 -12.05 -2.93
CA LEU A 73 14.91 -12.04 -3.34
C LEU A 73 15.86 -11.35 -2.37
N ASP A 74 15.35 -10.53 -1.46
CA ASP A 74 16.20 -9.70 -0.61
C ASP A 74 16.59 -10.43 0.69
N ALA A 75 17.79 -11.03 0.69
CA ALA A 75 18.30 -11.76 1.85
C ALA A 75 18.59 -10.85 3.06
N GLN A 76 18.66 -9.53 2.86
CA GLN A 76 19.02 -8.55 3.89
C GLN A 76 17.90 -7.51 4.06
N SER A 77 16.65 -7.88 3.79
CA SER A 77 15.52 -6.94 3.85
C SER A 77 15.34 -6.29 5.24
N GLY A 78 15.80 -6.96 6.30
CA GLY A 78 15.87 -6.41 7.67
C GLY A 78 16.65 -5.10 7.79
N LEU A 79 17.64 -4.85 6.91
CA LEU A 79 18.42 -3.62 6.90
C LEU A 79 17.58 -2.37 6.57
N LYS A 80 16.40 -2.52 5.97
CA LYS A 80 15.43 -1.42 5.79
C LYS A 80 14.94 -0.88 7.13
N ALA A 81 14.46 -1.77 7.99
CA ALA A 81 13.94 -1.43 9.30
C ALA A 81 15.06 -0.86 10.19
N GLU A 82 16.26 -1.42 10.11
CA GLU A 82 17.43 -0.87 10.80
C GLU A 82 17.77 0.55 10.35
N ALA A 83 17.62 0.87 9.07
CA ALA A 83 17.84 2.21 8.54
C ALA A 83 16.81 3.22 9.06
N GLU A 84 15.56 2.82 9.20
CA GLU A 84 14.51 3.64 9.82
C GLU A 84 14.81 3.88 11.30
N LEU A 85 15.12 2.83 12.06
CA LEU A 85 15.50 2.94 13.47
C LEU A 85 16.74 3.80 13.68
N PHE A 86 17.74 3.67 12.80
CA PHE A 86 18.95 4.49 12.85
C PHE A 86 18.63 5.97 12.61
N ARG A 87 17.80 6.28 11.60
CA ARG A 87 17.37 7.66 11.32
C ARG A 87 16.53 8.24 12.47
N GLU A 88 15.68 7.43 13.11
CA GLU A 88 14.96 7.84 14.32
C GLU A 88 15.93 8.13 15.47
N ALA A 89 16.92 7.27 15.70
CA ALA A 89 17.95 7.50 16.71
C ALA A 89 18.74 8.80 16.45
N LEU A 90 19.03 9.13 15.19
CA LEU A 90 19.71 10.39 14.84
C LEU A 90 18.93 11.64 15.28
N ARG A 91 17.59 11.58 15.33
CA ARG A 91 16.75 12.72 15.78
C ARG A 91 17.03 13.10 17.23
N GLN A 92 17.55 12.17 18.03
CA GLN A 92 17.86 12.39 19.45
C GLN A 92 19.17 13.16 19.67
N TYR A 93 19.99 13.36 18.64
CA TYR A 93 21.32 13.99 18.76
C TYR A 93 21.43 15.27 17.91
N PRO A 94 22.02 16.37 18.42
CA PRO A 94 22.14 17.63 17.67
C PRO A 94 22.86 17.51 16.32
N LYS A 95 23.94 16.71 16.26
CA LYS A 95 24.65 16.43 14.99
C LYS A 95 23.79 15.62 14.01
N GLY A 96 22.97 14.71 14.52
CA GLY A 96 22.03 13.92 13.70
C GLY A 96 20.93 14.80 13.11
N GLN A 97 20.37 15.70 13.92
CA GLN A 97 19.40 16.70 13.44
C GLN A 97 19.98 17.59 12.32
N GLN A 98 21.24 18.02 12.45
CA GLN A 98 21.93 18.79 11.39
C GLN A 98 22.16 17.98 10.11
N LEU A 99 22.29 16.66 10.18
CA LEU A 99 22.39 15.81 8.99
C LEU A 99 21.01 15.57 8.37
N LEU A 100 19.98 15.38 9.19
CA LEU A 100 18.60 15.21 8.74
C LEU A 100 18.06 16.45 8.04
N SER A 101 18.38 17.66 8.52
CA SER A 101 17.96 18.90 7.85
C SER A 101 18.58 19.08 6.46
N LYS A 102 19.74 18.47 6.18
CA LYS A 102 20.35 18.51 4.84
C LYS A 102 19.60 17.67 3.82
N VAL A 103 18.87 16.64 4.28
CA VAL A 103 18.11 15.75 3.40
C VAL A 103 16.62 16.09 3.34
N GLU A 104 16.13 17.00 4.18
CA GLU A 104 14.73 17.46 4.17
C GLU A 104 14.32 18.05 2.82
N ALA A 105 15.21 18.78 2.15
CA ALA A 105 14.95 19.29 0.80
C ALA A 105 14.79 18.18 -0.26
N LEU A 106 15.35 16.99 -0.02
CA LEU A 106 15.21 15.83 -0.92
C LEU A 106 13.82 15.20 -0.82
N GLU A 107 13.13 15.37 0.32
CA GLU A 107 11.77 14.87 0.53
C GLU A 107 10.77 15.54 -0.42
N GLN A 108 11.03 16.78 -0.86
CA GLN A 108 10.17 17.46 -1.85
C GLN A 108 10.18 16.75 -3.21
N GLY A 109 11.35 16.29 -3.64
CA GLY A 109 11.49 15.53 -4.89
C GLY A 109 10.78 14.18 -4.81
N LEU A 110 10.93 13.48 -3.68
CA LEU A 110 10.22 12.22 -3.45
C LEU A 110 8.71 12.42 -3.34
N HIS A 111 8.25 13.45 -2.62
CA HIS A 111 6.85 13.82 -2.51
C HIS A 111 6.23 14.04 -3.90
N TRP A 112 6.88 14.80 -4.78
CA TRP A 112 6.42 14.96 -6.16
C TRP A 112 6.27 13.63 -6.91
N VAL A 113 7.17 12.67 -6.70
CA VAL A 113 7.09 11.33 -7.33
C VAL A 113 5.83 10.60 -6.86
N VAL A 114 5.59 10.52 -5.55
CA VAL A 114 4.56 9.65 -4.95
C VAL A 114 3.19 10.31 -4.76
N SER A 115 3.11 11.64 -4.78
CA SER A 115 1.84 12.35 -4.52
C SER A 115 1.14 12.85 -5.78
N THR A 116 1.84 12.89 -6.93
CA THR A 116 1.27 13.36 -8.19
C THR A 116 0.68 12.19 -8.97
N PRO A 117 -0.58 12.25 -9.45
CA PRO A 117 -1.16 11.20 -10.27
C PRO A 117 -0.27 10.82 -11.46
N ARG A 118 -0.01 9.53 -11.62
CA ARG A 118 0.92 8.96 -12.60
C ARG A 118 0.37 7.66 -13.17
N THR A 119 0.90 7.29 -14.33
CA THR A 119 0.72 6.02 -15.01
C THR A 119 1.93 5.10 -14.77
N PRO A 120 1.84 3.80 -15.07
CA PRO A 120 2.98 2.90 -14.94
C PRO A 120 4.17 3.33 -15.80
N GLU A 121 3.89 3.85 -17.00
CA GLU A 121 4.92 4.35 -17.93
C GLU A 121 5.70 5.51 -17.34
N ASP A 122 5.06 6.43 -16.62
CA ASP A 122 5.72 7.60 -16.04
C ASP A 122 6.88 7.22 -15.12
N PHE A 123 6.77 6.09 -14.40
CA PHE A 123 7.84 5.60 -13.53
C PHE A 123 9.05 5.06 -14.32
N ALA A 124 8.85 4.63 -15.57
CA ALA A 124 9.94 4.23 -16.45
C ALA A 124 10.64 5.42 -17.13
N GLN A 125 10.07 6.63 -17.03
CA GLN A 125 10.61 7.82 -17.69
C GLN A 125 11.70 8.52 -16.87
N GLU A 126 12.63 9.16 -17.59
CA GLU A 126 13.81 9.80 -17.03
C GLU A 126 13.51 10.84 -15.92
N PRO A 127 12.48 11.69 -16.00
CA PRO A 127 12.20 12.66 -14.93
C PRO A 127 11.94 12.01 -13.56
N VAL A 128 11.19 10.91 -13.53
CA VAL A 128 10.91 10.17 -12.27
C VAL A 128 12.15 9.43 -11.80
N LEU A 129 12.85 8.73 -12.71
CA LEU A 129 14.09 8.03 -12.38
C LEU A 129 15.19 8.99 -11.90
N GLN A 130 15.25 10.21 -12.43
CA GLN A 130 16.20 11.24 -12.00
C GLN A 130 15.85 11.76 -10.60
N ALA A 131 14.58 12.01 -10.30
CA ALA A 131 14.14 12.41 -8.96
C ALA A 131 14.49 11.36 -7.90
N LEU A 132 14.22 10.08 -8.19
CA LEU A 132 14.56 8.97 -7.29
C LEU A 132 16.08 8.80 -7.13
N ARG A 133 16.86 8.88 -8.22
CA ARG A 133 18.34 8.86 -8.13
C ARG A 133 18.89 10.04 -7.33
N GLY A 134 18.33 11.23 -7.51
CA GLY A 134 18.68 12.43 -6.74
C GLY A 134 18.44 12.24 -5.25
N TYR A 135 17.30 11.64 -4.88
CA TYR A 135 16.99 11.28 -3.49
C TYR A 135 18.08 10.37 -2.88
N HIS A 136 18.48 9.31 -3.58
CA HIS A 136 19.53 8.40 -3.10
C HIS A 136 20.90 9.04 -3.03
N GLN A 137 21.29 9.77 -4.08
CA GLN A 137 22.58 10.44 -4.13
C GLN A 137 22.72 11.45 -2.99
N GLY A 138 21.67 12.22 -2.70
CA GLY A 138 21.67 13.15 -1.57
C GLY A 138 21.76 12.44 -0.21
N HIS A 139 21.07 11.31 -0.03
CA HIS A 139 21.20 10.50 1.19
C HIS A 139 22.61 9.93 1.36
N VAL A 140 23.21 9.38 0.30
CA VAL A 140 24.59 8.86 0.34
C VAL A 140 25.60 9.99 0.59
N GLN A 141 25.39 11.20 0.04
CA GLN A 141 26.25 12.35 0.32
C GLN A 141 26.15 12.81 1.79
N ALA A 142 24.96 12.72 2.38
CA ALA A 142 24.73 13.14 3.77
C ALA A 142 25.24 12.12 4.80
N PHE A 143 25.04 10.82 4.54
CA PHE A 143 25.27 9.76 5.53
C PHE A 143 26.36 8.74 5.15
N GLY A 144 26.82 8.74 3.90
CA GLY A 144 27.56 7.62 3.32
C GLY A 144 26.63 6.44 2.96
N GLU A 145 27.15 5.49 2.19
CA GLU A 145 26.49 4.18 2.05
C GLU A 145 26.65 3.41 3.37
N GLY A 146 25.58 2.82 3.89
CA GLY A 146 25.61 2.11 5.16
C GLY A 146 24.26 2.07 5.88
N PRO A 147 24.25 2.03 7.24
CA PRO A 147 23.04 1.85 8.03
C PRO A 147 21.93 2.86 7.74
N ALA A 148 22.25 4.16 7.59
CA ALA A 148 21.25 5.19 7.30
C ALA A 148 20.57 5.04 5.94
N THR A 149 21.22 4.33 5.01
CA THR A 149 20.70 4.04 3.66
C THR A 149 20.11 2.63 3.55
N GLY A 150 20.20 1.82 4.60
CA GLY A 150 19.77 0.41 4.58
C GLY A 150 20.54 -0.46 3.58
N PHE A 151 21.79 -0.06 3.26
CA PHE A 151 22.66 -0.73 2.29
C PHE A 151 21.97 -0.99 0.94
N ARG A 152 21.09 -0.08 0.49
CA ARG A 152 20.24 -0.27 -0.69
C ARG A 152 21.03 -0.63 -1.94
N ARG A 153 22.21 -0.03 -2.18
CA ARG A 153 23.00 -0.33 -3.39
C ARG A 153 23.52 -1.75 -3.37
N GLN A 154 24.05 -2.20 -2.23
CA GLN A 154 24.55 -3.55 -2.07
C GLN A 154 23.41 -4.56 -2.23
N ARG A 155 22.29 -4.33 -1.54
CA ARG A 155 21.13 -5.22 -1.61
C ARG A 155 20.58 -5.36 -3.03
N MET A 156 20.42 -4.25 -3.75
CA MET A 156 19.94 -4.31 -5.13
C MET A 156 20.95 -4.95 -6.10
N ALA A 157 22.26 -4.86 -5.82
CA ALA A 157 23.26 -5.60 -6.58
C ALA A 157 23.12 -7.11 -6.37
N GLU A 158 22.99 -7.56 -5.11
CA GLU A 158 22.79 -8.97 -4.76
C GLU A 158 21.48 -9.54 -5.36
N VAL A 159 20.40 -8.76 -5.32
CA VAL A 159 19.12 -9.12 -5.98
C VAL A 159 19.30 -9.26 -7.49
N ALA A 160 20.01 -8.33 -8.15
CA ALA A 160 20.28 -8.40 -9.58
C ALA A 160 21.12 -9.64 -9.97
N GLU A 161 22.09 -10.04 -9.15
CA GLU A 161 22.84 -11.28 -9.36
C GLU A 161 21.92 -12.51 -9.36
N ARG A 162 21.00 -12.58 -8.38
CA ARG A 162 20.03 -13.69 -8.30
C ARG A 162 19.10 -13.71 -9.52
N LEU A 163 18.64 -12.55 -9.97
CA LEU A 163 17.79 -12.43 -11.16
C LEU A 163 18.48 -12.91 -12.43
N ARG A 164 19.78 -12.65 -12.60
CA ARG A 164 20.56 -13.12 -13.76
C ARG A 164 20.64 -14.64 -13.88
N GLY A 165 20.47 -15.36 -12.77
CA GLY A 165 20.42 -16.83 -12.77
C GLY A 165 19.12 -17.40 -13.34
N PHE A 166 18.08 -16.59 -13.53
CA PHE A 166 16.78 -17.04 -14.03
C PHE A 166 16.68 -16.91 -15.55
N GLY A 167 16.41 -18.02 -16.24
CA GLY A 167 16.34 -18.08 -17.71
C GLY A 167 14.94 -17.99 -18.32
N GLY A 168 13.88 -17.82 -17.52
CA GLY A 168 12.48 -17.82 -17.98
C GLY A 168 11.85 -16.43 -18.05
N CYS A 169 10.54 -16.38 -18.30
CA CYS A 169 9.76 -15.15 -18.24
C CYS A 169 9.37 -14.81 -16.79
N ALA A 170 9.84 -13.68 -16.25
CA ALA A 170 9.51 -13.24 -14.89
C ALA A 170 8.91 -11.84 -14.83
N VAL A 171 8.11 -11.59 -13.79
CA VAL A 171 7.83 -10.23 -13.31
C VAL A 171 8.61 -9.99 -12.03
N VAL A 172 9.26 -8.84 -11.92
CA VAL A 172 9.97 -8.39 -10.71
C VAL A 172 9.22 -7.19 -10.14
N LEU A 173 8.63 -7.35 -8.97
CA LEU A 173 8.04 -6.27 -8.19
C LEU A 173 9.10 -5.70 -7.25
N VAL A 174 9.28 -4.38 -7.27
CA VAL A 174 10.33 -3.68 -6.52
C VAL A 174 9.79 -2.39 -5.95
N ASP A 175 10.12 -2.08 -4.70
CA ASP A 175 9.77 -0.82 -4.05
C ASP A 175 10.26 0.36 -4.90
N VAL A 176 9.44 1.41 -5.03
CA VAL A 176 9.75 2.59 -5.85
C VAL A 176 11.09 3.24 -5.53
N LEU A 177 11.51 3.22 -4.26
CA LEU A 177 12.82 3.73 -3.87
C LEU A 177 13.93 2.81 -4.36
N GLU A 178 13.75 1.50 -4.36
CA GLU A 178 14.78 0.55 -4.80
C GLU A 178 14.84 0.38 -6.32
N TYR A 179 13.75 0.74 -7.01
CA TYR A 179 13.59 0.61 -8.45
C TYR A 179 14.75 1.17 -9.29
N PRO A 180 15.16 2.46 -9.19
CA PRO A 180 16.24 2.98 -10.02
C PRO A 180 17.58 2.26 -9.79
N LEU A 181 17.84 1.81 -8.56
CA LEU A 181 19.08 1.10 -8.23
C LEU A 181 19.08 -0.30 -8.84
N LEU A 182 17.95 -1.02 -8.77
CA LEU A 182 17.83 -2.31 -9.43
C LEU A 182 18.01 -2.19 -10.95
N LEU A 183 17.45 -1.14 -11.55
CA LEU A 183 17.67 -0.83 -12.96
C LEU A 183 19.13 -0.50 -13.29
N GLU A 184 19.96 0.01 -12.37
CA GLU A 184 21.38 0.23 -12.66
C GLU A 184 22.15 -1.09 -12.88
N TYR A 185 21.71 -2.19 -12.24
CA TYR A 185 22.39 -3.49 -12.29
C TYR A 185 21.83 -4.48 -13.33
N LEU A 186 20.61 -4.26 -13.81
CA LEU A 186 19.99 -5.13 -14.82
C LEU A 186 20.31 -4.67 -16.25
N PRO A 187 20.81 -5.55 -17.14
CA PRO A 187 21.05 -5.20 -18.55
C PRO A 187 19.77 -4.70 -19.25
N GLN A 188 19.90 -3.70 -20.13
CA GLN A 188 18.74 -3.09 -20.81
C GLN A 188 18.02 -4.10 -21.71
N GLU A 189 18.77 -4.98 -22.35
CA GLU A 189 18.28 -6.04 -23.22
C GLU A 189 17.59 -7.19 -22.48
N GLN A 190 17.81 -7.32 -21.17
CA GLN A 190 17.22 -8.37 -20.31
C GLN A 190 16.02 -7.87 -19.51
N ARG A 191 15.68 -6.58 -19.62
CA ARG A 191 14.59 -5.98 -18.86
C ARG A 191 13.54 -5.36 -19.77
N ARG A 192 12.29 -5.44 -19.32
CA ARG A 192 11.16 -4.70 -19.86
C ARG A 192 10.60 -3.83 -18.76
N LEU A 193 10.41 -2.55 -19.03
CA LEU A 193 9.76 -1.62 -18.11
C LEU A 193 8.27 -1.49 -18.46
N PRO A 194 7.42 -1.01 -17.53
CA PRO A 194 6.01 -0.77 -17.83
C PRO A 194 5.91 0.28 -18.94
N GLY A 195 5.10 -0.01 -19.95
CA GLY A 195 4.81 0.91 -21.05
C GLY A 195 3.40 1.47 -20.96
N ALA A 196 2.97 2.15 -22.02
CA ALA A 196 1.60 2.62 -22.15
C ALA A 196 0.60 1.48 -21.92
N HIS A 197 -0.36 1.72 -21.03
CA HIS A 197 -1.38 0.76 -20.61
C HIS A 197 -2.77 1.39 -20.71
N THR A 198 -3.71 0.65 -21.29
CA THR A 198 -5.12 1.03 -21.36
C THR A 198 -5.85 0.44 -20.16
N PRO A 199 -6.42 1.26 -19.25
CA PRO A 199 -7.08 0.74 -18.07
C PRO A 199 -8.24 -0.21 -18.40
N THR A 200 -8.25 -1.35 -17.73
CA THR A 200 -9.35 -2.31 -17.71
C THR A 200 -10.50 -1.82 -16.81
N GLU A 201 -11.64 -2.52 -16.83
CA GLU A 201 -12.77 -2.19 -15.93
C GLU A 201 -12.42 -2.38 -14.44
N PRO A 202 -11.78 -3.49 -14.00
CA PRO A 202 -11.35 -3.63 -12.61
C PRO A 202 -10.45 -2.49 -12.12
N GLU A 203 -9.56 -1.99 -12.99
CA GLU A 203 -8.71 -0.85 -12.65
C GLU A 203 -9.51 0.44 -12.47
N ARG A 204 -10.54 0.67 -13.30
CA ARG A 204 -11.43 1.82 -13.16
C ARG A 204 -12.22 1.76 -11.86
N GLN A 205 -12.82 0.62 -11.57
CA GLN A 205 -13.55 0.38 -10.32
C GLN A 205 -12.65 0.59 -9.11
N ARG A 206 -11.42 0.06 -9.15
CA ARG A 206 -10.44 0.28 -8.07
C ARG A 206 -10.13 1.75 -7.85
N SER A 207 -10.00 2.54 -8.92
CA SER A 207 -9.75 3.98 -8.79
C SER A 207 -10.91 4.75 -8.14
N VAL A 208 -12.17 4.31 -8.34
CA VAL A 208 -13.32 4.87 -7.61
C VAL A 208 -13.23 4.53 -6.12
N LEU A 209 -12.93 3.28 -5.79
CA LEU A 209 -12.74 2.84 -4.39
C LEU A 209 -11.58 3.59 -3.72
N ASP A 210 -10.44 3.71 -4.40
CA ASP A 210 -9.27 4.43 -3.90
C ASP A 210 -9.60 5.90 -3.60
N ARG A 211 -10.38 6.54 -4.47
CA ARG A 211 -10.81 7.92 -4.22
C ARG A 211 -11.76 8.00 -3.02
N ALA A 212 -12.70 7.06 -2.89
CA ALA A 212 -13.62 7.01 -1.75
C ALA A 212 -12.90 6.72 -0.42
N TRP A 213 -11.86 5.90 -0.42
CA TRP A 213 -11.01 5.67 0.75
C TRP A 213 -10.23 6.91 1.19
N GLN A 214 -9.80 7.77 0.25
CA GLN A 214 -9.14 9.03 0.58
C GLN A 214 -10.08 10.04 1.24
N LEU A 215 -11.39 9.97 0.93
CA LEU A 215 -12.47 10.75 1.54
C LEU A 215 -12.12 12.24 1.66
N SER A 216 -12.01 12.93 0.52
CA SER A 216 -11.63 14.35 0.49
C SER A 216 -12.85 15.27 0.55
N ASP A 217 -12.77 16.33 1.37
CA ASP A 217 -13.80 17.38 1.42
C ASP A 217 -13.94 18.16 0.10
N ALA A 218 -12.96 18.05 -0.79
CA ALA A 218 -12.99 18.67 -2.11
C ALA A 218 -13.79 17.86 -3.14
N ASP A 219 -14.22 16.64 -2.80
CA ASP A 219 -14.97 15.77 -3.71
C ASP A 219 -16.45 16.14 -3.79
N ASP A 220 -17.03 15.91 -4.97
CA ASP A 220 -18.49 15.81 -5.10
C ASP A 220 -18.93 14.42 -4.61
N TRP A 221 -19.28 14.34 -3.34
CA TRP A 221 -19.70 13.09 -2.70
C TRP A 221 -20.94 12.46 -3.35
N ALA A 222 -21.83 13.25 -3.95
CA ALA A 222 -23.00 12.71 -4.64
C ALA A 222 -22.61 11.97 -5.91
N VAL A 223 -21.70 12.55 -6.70
CA VAL A 223 -21.14 11.88 -7.90
C VAL A 223 -20.36 10.64 -7.50
N LEU A 224 -19.54 10.70 -6.45
CA LEU A 224 -18.76 9.55 -5.99
C LEU A 224 -19.65 8.41 -5.49
N LEU A 225 -20.71 8.71 -4.73
CA LEU A 225 -21.72 7.72 -4.34
C LEU A 225 -22.44 7.10 -5.54
N GLN A 226 -22.72 7.89 -6.58
CA GLN A 226 -23.29 7.35 -7.82
C GLN A 226 -22.34 6.36 -8.49
N GLN A 227 -21.04 6.70 -8.59
CA GLN A 227 -20.03 5.81 -9.17
C GLN A 227 -19.84 4.52 -8.36
N LEU A 228 -19.89 4.60 -7.02
CA LEU A 228 -19.76 3.43 -6.15
C LEU A 228 -20.90 2.41 -6.34
N ARG A 229 -22.08 2.84 -6.79
CA ARG A 229 -23.20 1.91 -7.09
C ARG A 229 -22.90 0.98 -8.28
N ASP A 230 -22.01 1.41 -9.17
CA ASP A 230 -21.58 0.64 -10.34
C ASP A 230 -20.32 -0.22 -10.03
N VAL A 231 -19.76 -0.10 -8.81
CA VAL A 231 -18.62 -0.91 -8.37
C VAL A 231 -19.12 -2.19 -7.70
N GLU A 232 -18.58 -3.33 -8.13
CA GLU A 232 -18.93 -4.62 -7.56
C GLU A 232 -18.24 -4.87 -6.22
N GLY A 233 -18.97 -5.49 -5.29
CA GLY A 233 -18.41 -6.08 -4.09
C GLY A 233 -18.59 -5.28 -2.80
N PRO A 234 -18.24 -5.90 -1.66
CA PRO A 234 -18.51 -5.39 -0.30
C PRO A 234 -17.73 -4.11 0.03
N GLU A 235 -16.57 -3.88 -0.59
CA GLU A 235 -15.74 -2.69 -0.35
C GLU A 235 -16.49 -1.40 -0.78
N ALA A 236 -17.34 -1.47 -1.81
CA ALA A 236 -18.14 -0.33 -2.26
C ALA A 236 -19.17 0.13 -1.21
N LEU A 237 -19.83 -0.82 -0.53
CA LEU A 237 -20.75 -0.53 0.56
C LEU A 237 -20.03 0.12 1.75
N TYR A 238 -18.85 -0.38 2.08
CA TYR A 238 -18.01 0.22 3.12
C TYR A 238 -17.66 1.67 2.77
N CYS A 239 -17.12 1.90 1.57
CA CYS A 239 -16.78 3.24 1.09
C CYS A 239 -17.98 4.19 1.09
N ALA A 240 -19.15 3.72 0.65
CA ALA A 240 -20.38 4.50 0.68
C ALA A 240 -20.76 4.89 2.12
N ALA A 241 -20.72 3.94 3.07
CA ALA A 241 -20.98 4.22 4.48
C ALA A 241 -20.04 5.27 5.07
N GLN A 242 -18.75 5.26 4.67
CA GLN A 242 -17.78 6.27 5.10
C GLN A 242 -18.12 7.67 4.56
N ILE A 243 -18.64 7.78 3.33
CA ILE A 243 -19.11 9.05 2.77
C ILE A 243 -20.35 9.56 3.52
N TYR A 244 -21.34 8.69 3.80
CA TYR A 244 -22.51 9.06 4.61
C TYR A 244 -22.10 9.53 6.01
N LEU A 245 -21.12 8.86 6.64
CA LEU A 245 -20.55 9.26 7.92
C LEU A 245 -19.91 10.65 7.84
N ALA A 246 -19.13 10.93 6.80
CA ALA A 246 -18.51 12.25 6.59
C ALA A 246 -19.55 13.35 6.38
N ALA A 247 -20.66 13.03 5.74
CA ALA A 247 -21.81 13.92 5.56
C ALA A 247 -22.68 14.09 6.83
N GLY A 248 -22.34 13.43 7.94
CA GLY A 248 -23.11 13.47 9.18
C GLY A 248 -24.41 12.66 9.15
N GLN A 249 -24.60 11.82 8.13
CA GLN A 249 -25.75 10.95 7.96
C GLN A 249 -25.49 9.61 8.66
N LEU A 250 -25.55 9.62 10.00
CA LEU A 250 -25.13 8.51 10.85
C LEU A 250 -26.02 7.27 10.69
N GLU A 251 -27.33 7.48 10.56
CA GLU A 251 -28.31 6.41 10.37
C GLU A 251 -28.09 5.71 9.02
N ASP A 252 -27.95 6.47 7.94
CA ASP A 252 -27.68 5.92 6.59
C ASP A 252 -26.37 5.14 6.56
N ALA A 253 -25.31 5.68 7.19
CA ALA A 253 -24.03 4.99 7.33
C ALA A 253 -24.16 3.68 8.13
N PHE A 254 -24.94 3.70 9.21
CA PHE A 254 -25.16 2.52 10.05
C PHE A 254 -25.95 1.45 9.32
N GLU A 255 -27.00 1.82 8.56
CA GLU A 255 -27.78 0.88 7.75
C GLU A 255 -26.91 0.18 6.70
N LEU A 256 -26.05 0.91 6.00
CA LEU A 256 -25.12 0.33 5.04
C LEU A 256 -24.10 -0.62 5.69
N LEU A 257 -23.57 -0.28 6.87
CA LEU A 257 -22.67 -1.18 7.58
C LEU A 257 -23.40 -2.41 8.14
N GLU A 258 -24.67 -2.28 8.57
CA GLU A 258 -25.49 -3.41 8.99
C GLU A 258 -25.76 -4.36 7.80
N GLU A 259 -26.06 -3.83 6.61
CA GLU A 259 -26.14 -4.62 5.39
C GLU A 259 -24.81 -5.33 5.11
N LEU A 260 -23.71 -4.59 5.10
CA LEU A 260 -22.38 -5.10 4.77
C LEU A 260 -21.95 -6.27 5.68
N VAL A 261 -22.18 -6.19 7.00
CA VAL A 261 -21.81 -7.28 7.94
C VAL A 261 -22.61 -8.57 7.73
N HIS A 262 -23.67 -8.53 6.93
CA HIS A 262 -24.45 -9.69 6.51
C HIS A 262 -24.06 -10.22 5.12
N THR A 263 -23.03 -9.67 4.48
CA THR A 263 -22.48 -10.13 3.20
C THR A 263 -21.19 -10.94 3.38
N ASP A 264 -20.60 -11.44 2.30
CA ASP A 264 -19.23 -11.97 2.32
C ASP A 264 -18.22 -10.84 2.07
N PHE A 265 -17.67 -10.28 3.16
CA PHE A 265 -16.75 -9.14 3.13
C PHE A 265 -15.30 -9.52 3.48
N GLN A 266 -14.93 -10.80 3.29
CA GLN A 266 -13.59 -11.31 3.62
C GLN A 266 -12.47 -10.74 2.75
N HIS A 267 -12.81 -10.27 1.55
CA HIS A 267 -11.89 -9.70 0.59
C HIS A 267 -12.22 -8.24 0.29
N PRO A 268 -11.20 -7.36 0.17
CA PRO A 268 -9.79 -7.60 0.47
C PRO A 268 -9.53 -7.83 1.96
N ALA A 269 -8.39 -8.45 2.32
CA ALA A 269 -8.13 -8.93 3.68
C ALA A 269 -8.16 -7.86 4.79
N TYR A 270 -8.05 -6.57 4.43
CA TYR A 270 -8.17 -5.45 5.37
C TYR A 270 -9.64 -5.06 5.67
N LEU A 271 -10.57 -5.36 4.75
CA LEU A 271 -11.95 -4.91 4.82
C LEU A 271 -12.69 -5.42 6.07
N PRO A 272 -12.54 -6.68 6.52
CA PRO A 272 -13.22 -7.14 7.73
C PRO A 272 -12.87 -6.35 8.97
N GLY A 273 -11.58 -6.03 9.15
CA GLY A 273 -11.09 -5.27 10.28
C GLY A 273 -11.73 -3.88 10.35
N TYR A 274 -11.65 -3.14 9.23
CA TYR A 274 -12.21 -1.80 9.14
C TYR A 274 -13.73 -1.78 9.25
N THR A 275 -14.42 -2.70 8.58
CA THR A 275 -15.88 -2.82 8.61
C THR A 275 -16.39 -3.04 10.04
N LEU A 276 -15.87 -4.07 10.72
CA LEU A 276 -16.32 -4.42 12.06
C LEU A 276 -15.95 -3.34 13.10
N ALA A 277 -14.78 -2.70 12.96
CA ALA A 277 -14.38 -1.60 13.84
C ALA A 277 -15.32 -0.39 13.68
N ARG A 278 -15.61 0.03 12.43
CA ARG A 278 -16.52 1.16 12.16
C ARG A 278 -17.97 0.84 12.54
N TYR A 279 -18.44 -0.37 12.24
CA TYR A 279 -19.76 -0.83 12.65
C TYR A 279 -19.91 -0.79 14.18
N GLY A 280 -18.88 -1.21 14.92
CA GLY A 280 -18.86 -1.10 16.37
C GLY A 280 -18.97 0.34 16.88
N GLN A 281 -18.25 1.27 16.25
CA GLN A 281 -18.31 2.70 16.60
C GLN A 281 -19.69 3.29 16.35
N LEU A 282 -20.30 3.03 15.18
CA LEU A 282 -21.66 3.51 14.90
C LEU A 282 -22.70 2.85 15.79
N ALA A 283 -22.57 1.56 16.10
CA ALA A 283 -23.44 0.89 17.06
C ALA A 283 -23.38 1.55 18.45
N ASP A 284 -22.20 1.95 18.93
CA ASP A 284 -22.08 2.71 20.18
C ASP A 284 -22.81 4.06 20.11
N VAL A 285 -22.65 4.80 19.00
CA VAL A 285 -23.31 6.10 18.77
C VAL A 285 -24.84 5.95 18.72
N MET A 286 -25.34 4.85 18.14
CA MET A 286 -26.76 4.49 18.11
C MET A 286 -27.29 3.93 19.44
N GLY A 287 -26.47 3.87 20.50
CA GLY A 287 -26.85 3.32 21.80
C GLY A 287 -26.96 1.78 21.83
N GLN A 288 -26.51 1.10 20.79
CA GLN A 288 -26.56 -0.36 20.63
C GLN A 288 -25.28 -1.01 21.18
N ARG A 289 -24.99 -0.79 22.47
CA ARG A 289 -23.72 -1.20 23.10
C ARG A 289 -23.40 -2.68 22.96
N ASP A 290 -24.40 -3.55 23.06
CA ASP A 290 -24.18 -5.00 22.92
C ASP A 290 -23.75 -5.39 21.50
N LYS A 291 -24.28 -4.72 20.47
CA LYS A 291 -23.83 -4.92 19.09
C LYS A 291 -22.40 -4.43 18.93
N ALA A 292 -22.08 -3.24 19.46
CA ALA A 292 -20.74 -2.67 19.42
C ALA A 292 -19.69 -3.59 20.05
N LEU A 293 -19.95 -4.11 21.24
CA LEU A 293 -19.05 -5.02 21.94
C LEU A 293 -18.82 -6.34 21.17
N ARG A 294 -19.87 -6.87 20.51
CA ARG A 294 -19.71 -8.04 19.64
C ARG A 294 -18.82 -7.73 18.44
N ALA A 295 -19.03 -6.59 17.80
CA ALA A 295 -18.23 -6.15 16.66
C ALA A 295 -16.75 -5.99 17.04
N TYR A 296 -16.44 -5.28 18.13
CA TYR A 296 -15.05 -5.13 18.58
C TYR A 296 -14.39 -6.46 18.97
N ARG A 297 -15.12 -7.39 19.59
CA ARG A 297 -14.60 -8.74 19.85
C ARG A 297 -14.32 -9.51 18.56
N ALA A 298 -15.20 -9.36 17.55
CA ALA A 298 -15.00 -9.98 16.25
C ALA A 298 -13.73 -9.44 15.56
N VAL A 299 -13.46 -8.12 15.61
CA VAL A 299 -12.20 -7.53 15.13
C VAL A 299 -10.98 -8.20 15.77
N LEU A 300 -10.98 -8.34 17.10
CA LEU A 300 -9.86 -8.94 17.82
C LEU A 300 -9.75 -10.47 17.65
N GLY A 301 -10.78 -11.11 17.08
CA GLY A 301 -10.79 -12.53 16.74
C GLY A 301 -10.30 -12.84 15.32
N LEU A 302 -10.06 -11.83 14.48
CA LEU A 302 -9.56 -12.05 13.11
C LEU A 302 -8.11 -12.56 13.12
N SER A 303 -7.78 -13.42 12.15
CA SER A 303 -6.43 -13.97 11.98
C SER A 303 -5.39 -12.90 11.65
N TRP A 304 -5.81 -11.85 10.95
CA TRP A 304 -5.07 -10.61 10.78
C TRP A 304 -6.05 -9.43 10.74
N VAL A 305 -5.60 -8.27 11.18
CA VAL A 305 -6.38 -7.03 11.20
C VAL A 305 -5.43 -5.84 11.07
N PRO A 306 -5.80 -4.78 10.31
CA PRO A 306 -5.05 -3.53 10.27
C PRO A 306 -4.82 -2.96 11.67
N GLY A 307 -3.64 -2.38 11.92
CA GLY A 307 -3.27 -1.84 13.23
C GLY A 307 -4.30 -0.86 13.79
N GLU A 308 -4.75 0.08 12.95
CA GLU A 308 -5.74 1.11 13.30
C GLU A 308 -7.09 0.48 13.73
N ALA A 309 -7.57 -0.52 12.99
CA ALA A 309 -8.81 -1.22 13.33
C ALA A 309 -8.68 -2.00 14.66
N ARG A 310 -7.51 -2.60 14.91
CA ARG A 310 -7.21 -3.26 16.19
C ARG A 310 -7.24 -2.27 17.35
N GLU A 311 -6.61 -1.11 17.19
CA GLU A 311 -6.59 -0.05 18.20
C GLU A 311 -7.99 0.48 18.50
N ILE A 312 -8.79 0.74 17.46
CA ILE A 312 -10.20 1.14 17.60
C ILE A 312 -10.98 0.09 18.41
N ALA A 313 -10.84 -1.20 18.07
CA ALA A 313 -11.56 -2.26 18.77
C ALA A 313 -11.11 -2.41 20.24
N GLN A 314 -9.81 -2.31 20.51
CA GLN A 314 -9.29 -2.33 21.89
C GLN A 314 -9.80 -1.16 22.73
N ALA A 315 -9.84 0.04 22.16
CA ALA A 315 -10.41 1.22 22.83
C ALA A 315 -11.91 1.05 23.05
N GLY A 316 -12.65 0.63 22.02
CA GLY A 316 -14.10 0.45 22.04
C GLY A 316 -14.59 -0.60 23.05
N GLN A 317 -13.80 -1.65 23.32
CA GLN A 317 -14.11 -2.62 24.39
C GLN A 317 -14.11 -1.99 25.78
N ARG A 318 -13.20 -1.04 26.02
CA ARG A 318 -13.03 -0.38 27.34
C ARG A 318 -14.04 0.74 27.53
N THR A 319 -14.21 1.57 26.50
CA THR A 319 -15.02 2.77 26.56
C THR A 319 -15.93 2.84 25.33
N PRO A 320 -17.25 3.09 25.49
CA PRO A 320 -18.13 3.33 24.35
C PRO A 320 -17.64 4.50 23.50
N PHE A 321 -17.59 4.31 22.18
CA PHE A 321 -17.26 5.38 21.26
C PHE A 321 -18.32 6.49 21.30
N ARG A 322 -17.88 7.74 21.15
CA ARG A 322 -18.74 8.92 21.08
C ARG A 322 -18.17 9.87 20.04
N LEU A 323 -19.03 10.51 19.26
CA LEU A 323 -18.62 11.61 18.39
C LEU A 323 -18.33 12.84 19.28
N GLU A 324 -17.14 13.40 19.14
CA GLU A 324 -16.85 14.70 19.74
C GLU A 324 -17.75 15.74 19.07
N ARG A 325 -18.52 16.49 19.85
CA ARG A 325 -19.26 17.64 19.31
C ARG A 325 -18.24 18.71 18.98
N ALA A 326 -18.11 19.03 17.69
CA ALA A 326 -17.39 20.21 17.23
C ALA A 326 -17.99 21.49 17.79
#